data_AF-A0A256XEG0-F1
#
_entry.id   AF-A0A256XEG0-F1
#
_cell.length_a   1.000
_cell.length_b   1.000
_cell.length_c   1.000
_cell.angle_alpha   90.00
_cell.angle_beta   90.00
_cell.angle_gamma   90.00
#
_symmetry.space_group_name_H-M   'P 1'
#
loop_
_entity.id
_entity.type
_entity.pdbx_description
1 polymer ?
#
loop_
_entity_poly.entity_id
_entity_poly.type
_entity_poly.pdbx_seq_one_letter_code
_entity_poly.pdbx_strand_id
1 'polypeptide(L)'
;MLPYQLLVARARGGFILPSYSKLDDLELYIADKMIEVFENSIGCKRKSLEAKVKDVENLAFRLGLDYRFARGLAHLLYKRTLFEKPETKLDPLRSRLEIFKEVNKKFGGFVINDEGRKNF
;
A
#
# COMPACT_ATOMS: atom_id res chain seq x y z
N MET A 1 -10.03 -8.86 -7.63
CA MET A 1 -9.13 -10.03 -7.64
C MET A 1 -7.93 -9.86 -6.71
N LEU A 2 -7.72 -10.87 -5.88
CA LEU A 2 -6.63 -11.02 -4.91
C LEU A 2 -5.36 -11.57 -5.60
N PRO A 3 -4.14 -11.14 -5.23
CA PRO A 3 -2.91 -11.77 -5.72
C PRO A 3 -2.75 -13.20 -5.18
N TYR A 4 -2.11 -14.08 -5.95
CA TYR A 4 -1.90 -15.48 -5.56
C TYR A 4 -1.12 -15.64 -4.25
N GLN A 5 -0.24 -14.68 -3.93
CA GLN A 5 0.55 -14.67 -2.69
C GLN A 5 -0.31 -14.54 -1.43
N LEU A 6 -1.53 -14.03 -1.57
CA LEU A 6 -2.50 -13.92 -0.49
C LEU A 6 -3.54 -15.05 -0.53
N LEU A 7 -3.40 -16.02 -1.44
CA LEU A 7 -4.28 -17.17 -1.50
C LEU A 7 -4.08 -18.06 -0.27
N VAL A 8 -5.18 -18.40 0.37
CA VAL A 8 -5.22 -19.42 1.43
C VAL A 8 -6.06 -20.56 0.92
N ALA A 9 -5.44 -21.72 0.69
CA ALA A 9 -6.10 -22.93 0.22
C ALA A 9 -5.38 -24.17 0.77
N ARG A 10 -6.10 -25.29 0.85
CA ARG A 10 -5.56 -26.60 1.21
C ARG A 10 -5.63 -27.52 0.00
N ALA A 11 -4.57 -28.27 -0.24
CA ALA A 11 -4.57 -29.33 -1.25
C ALA A 11 -4.77 -30.69 -0.58
N ARG A 12 -5.75 -31.48 -1.03
CA ARG A 12 -5.98 -32.85 -0.53
C ARG A 12 -6.57 -33.73 -1.62
N GLY A 13 -5.96 -34.89 -1.88
CA GLY A 13 -6.49 -35.91 -2.78
C GLY A 13 -6.75 -35.43 -4.22
N GLY A 14 -5.91 -34.53 -4.75
CA GLY A 14 -6.08 -33.94 -6.08
C GLY A 14 -7.01 -32.72 -6.14
N PHE A 15 -7.63 -32.32 -5.03
CA PHE A 15 -8.48 -31.14 -4.95
C PHE A 15 -7.77 -29.96 -4.28
N ILE A 16 -8.08 -28.75 -4.75
CA ILE A 16 -7.70 -27.48 -4.11
C ILE A 16 -8.94 -26.90 -3.45
N LEU A 17 -8.91 -26.75 -2.14
CA LEU A 17 -10.00 -26.26 -1.31
C LEU A 17 -9.65 -24.87 -0.78
N PRO A 18 -10.26 -23.78 -1.28
CA PRO A 18 -10.06 -22.45 -0.73
C PRO A 18 -10.46 -22.40 0.74
N SER A 19 -9.62 -21.75 1.55
CA SER A 19 -9.95 -21.47 2.94
C SER A 19 -10.67 -20.12 2.98
N TYR A 20 -11.98 -20.18 3.10
CA TYR A 20 -12.79 -18.97 3.31
C TYR A 20 -12.63 -18.45 4.73
N SER A 21 -12.95 -17.16 4.90
CA SER A 21 -13.12 -16.53 6.21
C SER A 21 -14.22 -17.25 6.99
N LYS A 22 -13.99 -17.42 8.29
CA LYS A 22 -14.94 -18.04 9.21
C LYS A 22 -15.97 -17.05 9.75
N LEU A 23 -15.70 -15.75 9.60
CA LEU A 23 -16.53 -14.66 10.14
C LEU A 23 -16.73 -14.79 11.66
N ASP A 24 -15.70 -15.24 12.35
CA ASP A 24 -15.70 -15.25 13.81
C ASP A 24 -15.45 -13.84 14.37
N ASP A 25 -15.71 -13.65 15.66
CA ASP A 25 -15.63 -12.34 16.32
C ASP A 25 -14.26 -11.68 16.14
N LEU A 26 -13.19 -12.47 16.07
CA LEU A 26 -11.84 -11.97 15.89
C LEU A 26 -11.58 -11.48 14.46
N GLU A 27 -12.00 -12.27 13.45
CA GLU A 27 -11.94 -11.87 12.04
C GLU A 27 -12.79 -10.61 11.78
N LEU A 28 -14.00 -10.55 12.36
CA LEU A 28 -14.89 -9.40 12.25
C LEU A 28 -14.29 -8.15 12.91
N TYR A 29 -13.74 -8.29 14.12
CA TYR A 29 -13.07 -7.19 14.82
C TYR A 29 -11.93 -6.58 13.99
N ILE A 30 -11.10 -7.42 13.36
CA ILE A 30 -10.01 -6.94 12.50
C ILE A 30 -10.54 -6.34 11.20
N ALA A 31 -11.61 -6.89 10.62
CA ALA A 31 -12.25 -6.32 9.45
C ALA A 31 -12.80 -4.91 9.73
N ASP A 32 -13.50 -4.72 10.85
CA ASP A 32 -14.02 -3.42 11.29
C ASP A 32 -12.88 -2.41 11.48
N LYS A 33 -11.81 -2.79 12.20
CA LYS A 33 -10.65 -1.91 12.39
C LYS A 33 -9.99 -1.53 11.06
N MET A 34 -9.93 -2.45 10.11
CA MET A 34 -9.39 -2.16 8.79
C MET A 34 -10.28 -1.15 8.05
N ILE A 35 -11.61 -1.31 8.08
CA ILE A 35 -12.55 -0.37 7.45
C ILE A 35 -12.41 1.02 8.10
N GLU A 36 -12.44 1.09 9.43
CA GLU A 36 -12.28 2.34 10.19
C GLU A 36 -11.00 3.09 9.79
N VAL A 37 -9.89 2.38 9.57
CA VAL A 37 -8.63 3.00 9.15
C VAL A 37 -8.76 3.68 7.79
N PHE A 38 -9.43 3.06 6.83
CA PHE A 38 -9.63 3.64 5.51
C PHE A 38 -10.57 4.85 5.55
N GLU A 39 -11.69 4.74 6.27
CA GLU A 39 -12.66 5.83 6.44
C GLU A 39 -12.02 7.07 7.10
N ASN A 40 -11.26 6.86 8.17
CA ASN A 40 -10.55 7.92 8.89
C ASN A 40 -9.31 8.46 8.15
N SER A 41 -9.03 7.97 6.94
CA SER A 41 -7.91 8.39 6.11
C SER A 41 -8.34 9.08 4.82
N ILE A 42 -9.63 9.40 4.66
CA ILE A 42 -10.11 10.27 3.58
C ILE A 42 -9.40 11.63 3.67
N GLY A 43 -8.91 12.12 2.52
CA GLY A 43 -8.12 13.36 2.42
C GLY A 43 -6.67 13.25 2.92
N CYS A 44 -6.27 12.13 3.54
CA CYS A 44 -4.89 11.93 3.98
C CYS A 44 -3.96 11.52 2.82
N LYS A 45 -2.66 11.74 3.00
CA LYS A 45 -1.64 11.16 2.12
C LYS A 45 -1.70 9.64 2.17
N ARG A 46 -1.58 8.98 1.01
CA ARG A 46 -1.50 7.52 0.88
C ARG A 46 -0.51 6.87 1.85
N LYS A 47 0.69 7.46 2.02
CA LYS A 47 1.71 6.95 2.95
C LYS A 47 1.23 6.88 4.40
N SER A 48 0.37 7.81 4.83
CA SER A 48 -0.19 7.81 6.18
C SER A 48 -1.21 6.69 6.35
N LEU A 49 -2.07 6.46 5.34
CA LEU A 49 -2.96 5.31 5.30
C LEU A 49 -2.17 3.99 5.36
N GLU A 50 -1.12 3.85 4.54
CA GLU A 50 -0.27 2.65 4.52
C GLU A 50 0.38 2.34 5.88
N ALA A 51 0.78 3.37 6.64
CA ALA A 51 1.29 3.19 7.99
C ALA A 51 0.21 2.63 8.94
N LYS A 52 -0.99 3.23 8.95
CA LYS A 52 -2.10 2.78 9.80
C LYS A 52 -2.58 1.37 9.44
N VAL A 53 -2.63 1.03 8.15
CA VAL A 53 -2.97 -0.32 7.69
C VAL A 53 -1.95 -1.33 8.21
N LYS A 54 -0.66 -1.00 8.19
CA LYS A 54 0.38 -1.85 8.76
C LYS A 54 0.20 -2.08 10.25
N ASP A 55 -0.28 -1.09 10.99
CA ASP A 55 -0.59 -1.24 12.42
C ASP A 55 -1.72 -2.24 12.66
N VAL A 56 -2.76 -2.23 11.81
CA VAL A 56 -3.86 -3.22 11.86
C VAL A 56 -3.36 -4.62 11.47
N GLU A 57 -2.51 -4.74 10.44
CA GLU A 57 -1.87 -6.02 10.08
C GLU A 57 -1.06 -6.59 11.26
N ASN A 58 -0.28 -5.75 11.94
CA ASN A 58 0.50 -6.15 13.12
C ASN A 58 -0.42 -6.55 14.30
N LEU A 59 -1.55 -5.86 14.47
CA LEU A 59 -2.56 -6.23 15.47
C LEU A 59 -3.16 -7.60 15.18
N ALA A 60 -3.60 -7.85 13.94
CA ALA A 60 -4.16 -9.12 13.52
C ALA A 60 -3.18 -10.28 13.75
N PHE A 61 -1.90 -10.07 13.40
CA PHE A 61 -0.85 -11.05 13.64
C PHE A 61 -0.65 -11.35 15.14
N ARG A 62 -0.63 -10.31 16.00
CA ARG A 62 -0.53 -10.48 17.47
C ARG A 62 -1.70 -11.25 18.07
N LEU A 63 -2.88 -11.17 17.46
CA LEU A 63 -4.07 -11.91 17.89
C LEU A 63 -4.15 -13.32 17.30
N GLY A 64 -3.15 -13.75 16.52
CA GLY A 64 -3.06 -15.11 15.99
C GLY A 64 -3.76 -15.35 14.66
N LEU A 65 -4.20 -14.29 13.97
CA LEU A 65 -4.73 -14.44 12.61
C LEU A 65 -3.61 -14.63 11.60
N ASP A 66 -3.90 -15.35 10.52
CA ASP A 66 -3.01 -15.48 9.38
C ASP A 66 -2.77 -14.10 8.75
N TYR A 67 -1.50 -13.74 8.54
CA TYR A 67 -1.14 -12.44 7.95
C TYR A 67 -1.79 -12.21 6.57
N ARG A 68 -2.11 -13.29 5.83
CA ARG A 68 -2.77 -13.23 4.52
C ARG A 68 -4.21 -12.75 4.63
N PHE A 69 -4.89 -12.98 5.76
CA PHE A 69 -6.23 -12.49 6.01
C PHE A 69 -6.25 -10.96 6.05
N ALA A 70 -5.50 -10.35 6.97
CA ALA A 70 -5.45 -8.89 7.11
C ALA A 70 -4.93 -8.20 5.84
N ARG A 71 -3.87 -8.73 5.23
CA ARG A 71 -3.37 -8.20 3.94
C ARG A 71 -4.37 -8.35 2.80
N GLY A 72 -5.13 -9.44 2.81
CA GLY A 72 -6.19 -9.67 1.83
C GLY A 72 -7.29 -8.62 1.93
N LEU A 73 -7.74 -8.32 3.15
CA LEU A 73 -8.70 -7.24 3.41
C LEU A 73 -8.16 -5.89 2.95
N ALA A 74 -6.93 -5.54 3.35
CA ALA A 74 -6.29 -4.30 2.95
C ALA A 74 -6.22 -4.17 1.42
N HIS A 75 -5.83 -5.24 0.71
CA HIS A 75 -5.77 -5.26 -0.74
C HIS A 75 -7.13 -5.02 -1.40
N LEU A 76 -8.21 -5.60 -0.85
CA LEU A 76 -9.57 -5.38 -1.34
C LEU A 76 -10.00 -3.92 -1.16
N LEU A 77 -9.70 -3.32 0.00
CA LEU A 77 -10.05 -1.92 0.28
C LEU A 77 -9.21 -0.96 -0.57
N TYR A 78 -7.90 -1.19 -0.73
CA TYR A 78 -7.06 -0.40 -1.62
C TYR A 78 -7.59 -0.38 -3.06
N LYS A 79 -8.12 -1.51 -3.55
CA LYS A 79 -8.74 -1.56 -4.88
C LYS A 79 -10.01 -0.73 -5.01
N ARG A 80 -10.72 -0.49 -3.92
CA ARG A 80 -11.92 0.36 -3.87
C ARG A 80 -11.61 1.82 -3.53
N THR A 81 -10.38 2.11 -3.15
CA THR A 81 -9.93 3.46 -2.77
C THR A 81 -9.49 4.23 -4.00
N LEU A 82 -9.98 5.46 -4.15
CA LEU A 82 -9.53 6.38 -5.19
C LEU A 82 -8.44 7.31 -4.62
N PHE A 83 -7.36 7.46 -5.38
CA PHE A 83 -6.28 8.39 -5.05
C PHE A 83 -6.19 9.43 -6.16
N GLU A 84 -6.28 10.69 -5.77
CA GLU A 84 -6.12 11.80 -6.69
C GLU A 84 -4.66 12.25 -6.72
N LYS A 85 -4.23 12.72 -7.90
CA LYS A 85 -2.94 13.41 -7.99
C LYS A 85 -3.09 14.74 -7.24
N PRO A 86 -2.06 15.15 -6.47
CA PRO A 86 -2.11 16.46 -5.84
C PRO A 86 -2.21 17.54 -6.92
N GLU A 87 -2.95 18.61 -6.63
CA GLU A 87 -2.96 19.79 -7.48
C GLU A 87 -1.57 20.44 -7.44
N THR A 88 -0.89 20.43 -8.58
CA THR A 88 0.44 21.04 -8.72
C THR A 88 0.42 22.04 -9.87
N LYS A 89 1.06 23.20 -9.67
CA LYS A 89 1.21 24.24 -10.71
C LYS A 89 1.98 23.74 -11.93
N LEU A 90 2.84 22.74 -11.73
CA LEU A 90 3.65 22.13 -12.77
C LEU A 90 3.31 20.65 -12.87
N ASP A 91 3.28 20.11 -14.09
CA ASP A 91 3.11 18.68 -14.30
C ASP A 91 4.31 17.90 -13.71
N PRO A 92 4.08 16.99 -12.74
CA PRO A 92 5.18 16.32 -12.03
C PRO A 92 6.07 15.44 -12.92
N LEU A 93 5.56 14.95 -14.07
CA LEU A 93 6.36 14.16 -14.99
C LEU A 93 7.30 15.07 -15.80
N ARG A 94 6.76 16.15 -16.39
CA ARG A 94 7.55 17.15 -17.13
C ARG A 94 8.61 17.80 -16.26
N SER A 95 8.26 18.17 -15.01
CA SER A 95 9.24 18.73 -14.07
C SER A 95 10.40 17.77 -13.82
N ARG A 96 10.13 16.48 -13.60
CA ARG A 96 11.20 15.49 -13.39
C ARG A 96 12.07 15.31 -14.63
N LEU A 97 11.46 15.25 -15.82
CA LEU A 97 12.20 15.10 -17.07
C LEU A 97 13.14 16.28 -17.33
N GLU A 98 12.68 17.52 -17.12
CA GLU A 98 13.52 18.69 -17.35
C GLU A 98 14.66 18.79 -16.33
N ILE A 99 14.37 18.55 -15.04
CA ILE A 99 15.40 18.50 -13.99
C ILE A 99 16.44 17.43 -14.32
N PHE A 100 16.02 16.21 -14.66
CA PHE A 100 16.96 15.12 -14.94
C PHE A 100 17.77 15.35 -16.21
N LYS A 101 17.19 15.96 -17.24
CA LYS A 101 17.90 16.36 -18.45
C LYS A 101 19.02 17.35 -18.15
N GLU A 102 18.73 18.37 -17.35
CA GLU A 102 19.72 19.37 -16.99
C GLU A 102 20.77 18.84 -16.01
N VAL A 103 20.39 17.98 -15.06
CA VAL A 103 21.35 17.26 -14.22
C VAL A 103 22.27 16.39 -15.06
N ASN A 104 21.74 15.70 -16.08
CA ASN A 104 22.56 14.90 -16.98
C ASN A 104 23.57 15.75 -17.77
N LYS A 105 23.14 16.90 -18.29
CA LYS A 105 24.03 17.84 -18.99
C LYS A 105 25.15 18.38 -18.10
N LYS A 106 24.85 18.73 -16.85
CA LYS A 106 25.81 19.38 -15.94
C LYS A 106 26.69 18.41 -15.16
N PHE A 107 26.16 17.25 -14.80
CA PHE A 107 26.78 16.32 -13.85
C PHE A 107 26.96 14.90 -14.40
N GLY A 108 26.61 14.64 -15.67
CA GLY A 108 26.76 13.32 -16.29
C GLY A 108 25.79 12.25 -15.78
N GLY A 109 24.71 12.66 -15.09
CA GLY A 109 23.56 11.80 -14.81
C GLY A 109 22.95 12.03 -13.43
N PHE A 110 23.76 12.22 -12.39
CA PHE A 110 23.28 12.37 -11.02
C PHE A 110 24.17 13.30 -10.19
N VAL A 111 23.58 13.88 -9.15
CA VAL A 111 24.27 14.74 -8.19
C VAL A 111 24.57 13.93 -6.92
N ILE A 112 25.82 13.99 -6.43
CA ILE A 112 26.30 13.17 -5.31
C ILE A 112 26.32 13.96 -3.98
N ASN A 113 26.40 15.30 -4.04
CA ASN A 113 26.54 16.16 -2.87
C ASN A 113 25.43 17.23 -2.77
N ASP A 114 25.20 17.74 -1.56
CA ASP A 114 24.17 18.75 -1.30
C ASP A 114 24.49 20.10 -1.95
N GLU A 115 25.77 20.45 -2.12
CA GLU A 115 26.17 21.66 -2.84
C GLU A 115 25.74 21.62 -4.30
N GLY A 116 26.00 20.50 -5.00
CA GLY A 116 25.52 20.30 -6.36
C GLY A 116 24.00 20.31 -6.47
N ARG A 117 23.30 19.87 -5.42
CA ARG A 117 21.82 19.87 -5.37
C ARG A 117 21.25 21.27 -5.15
N LYS A 118 21.92 22.12 -4.37
CA LYS A 118 21.52 23.51 -4.12
C LYS A 118 21.81 24.44 -5.30
N ASN A 119 22.81 24.10 -6.10
CA ASN A 119 23.14 24.81 -7.34
C ASN A 119 22.17 24.50 -8.51
N PHE A 120 21.05 23.83 -8.20
CA PHE A 120 20.00 23.46 -9.14
C PHE A 120 18.62 23.85 -8.60
#